data_AF-A0A538S2Y4-F1
#
_entry.id   AF-A0A538S2Y4-F1
#
_cell.length_a   1.000
_cell.length_b   1.000
_cell.length_c   1.000
_cell.angle_alpha   90.00
_cell.angle_beta   90.00
_cell.angle_gamma   90.00
#
_symmetry.space_group_name_H-M   'P 1'
#
loop_
_entity.id
_entity.type
_entity.pdbx_description
1 polymer ?
#
loop_
_entity_poly.entity_id
_entity_poly.type
_entity_poly.pdbx_seq_one_letter_code
_entity_poly.pdbx_strand_id
1 'polypeptide(L)'
;MAAASRGTTGPVNEARTEDGALPGKAAAPQGDRFPSGSVAANLFAEPFAFDFFQAVRVLERLYPQRRPVGRANPPRTEVVRFRAHLSLSFPPSAIYDLEPPADPEGLPLMTVAFMGLYGPSGILPQHYTERLLYQHFKDSANPERYALRAWFDLFNHRMIALHFRAWEKYRFSIPFERGAWQEREPDAFTHCLYSFLGLGEPSLRNRLRVGVWEEVDGEPQERTLARIPDLALLYYGGYLSHRPRCAVALEAMLQ
;
A
#
# COMPACT_ATOMS: atom_id res chain seq x y z
N MET A 1 87.48 0.84 -15.42
CA MET A 1 86.25 0.90 -14.61
C MET A 1 85.38 -0.27 -15.03
N ALA A 2 85.38 -1.36 -14.28
CA ALA A 2 84.36 -1.71 -13.26
C ALA A 2 83.01 -2.06 -13.94
N ALA A 3 82.62 -3.33 -14.12
CA ALA A 3 82.22 -4.36 -13.14
C ALA A 3 80.82 -4.15 -12.54
N ALA A 4 80.11 -5.28 -12.34
CA ALA A 4 78.80 -5.51 -11.67
C ALA A 4 77.55 -5.29 -12.55
N SER A 5 76.74 -6.28 -12.95
CA SER A 5 76.02 -7.38 -12.27
C SER A 5 74.64 -7.00 -11.71
N ARG A 6 73.66 -7.85 -12.08
CA ARG A 6 72.37 -8.17 -11.41
C ARG A 6 71.17 -7.25 -11.65
N GLY A 7 70.05 -7.91 -11.94
CA GLY A 7 68.79 -7.64 -11.24
C GLY A 7 67.57 -7.38 -12.12
N THR A 8 66.81 -8.45 -12.36
CA THR A 8 65.33 -8.54 -12.20
C THR A 8 64.48 -7.30 -12.46
N THR A 9 63.53 -7.40 -13.39
CA THR A 9 62.07 -7.31 -13.12
C THR A 9 61.29 -7.48 -14.43
N GLY A 10 60.30 -8.38 -14.43
CA GLY A 10 59.45 -8.64 -15.60
C GLY A 10 58.51 -7.47 -15.91
N PRO A 11 57.98 -7.38 -17.14
CA PRO A 11 56.99 -6.37 -17.47
C PRO A 11 55.66 -6.65 -16.77
N VAL A 12 55.22 -5.58 -16.13
CA VAL A 12 54.02 -5.37 -15.32
C VAL A 12 52.75 -5.71 -16.10
N ASN A 13 51.86 -6.42 -15.42
CA ASN A 13 50.50 -6.75 -15.83
C ASN A 13 49.67 -5.45 -16.00
N GLU A 14 49.35 -5.08 -17.25
CA GLU A 14 48.41 -4.00 -17.55
C GLU A 14 46.97 -4.55 -17.53
N ALA A 15 46.37 -4.56 -16.34
CA ALA A 15 44.94 -4.67 -16.15
C ALA A 15 44.43 -3.37 -15.49
N ARG A 16 44.07 -2.40 -16.33
CA ARG A 16 43.13 -1.30 -16.10
C ARG A 16 42.25 -1.32 -17.36
N THR A 17 40.94 -1.45 -17.29
CA THR A 17 40.04 -0.56 -16.55
C THR A 17 38.80 -1.35 -16.12
N GLU A 18 38.54 -1.31 -14.82
CA GLU A 18 37.27 -1.67 -14.21
C GLU A 18 36.25 -0.58 -14.58
N ASP A 19 35.38 -0.85 -15.54
CA ASP A 19 34.11 -0.13 -15.62
C ASP A 19 33.20 -0.70 -14.54
N GLY A 20 32.92 0.15 -13.56
CA GLY A 20 32.07 -0.12 -12.41
C GLY A 20 30.64 -0.46 -12.85
N ALA A 21 30.42 -1.73 -13.14
CA ALA A 21 29.10 -2.34 -13.11
C ALA A 21 28.55 -2.18 -11.69
N LEU A 22 27.43 -1.46 -11.57
CA LEU A 22 26.57 -1.51 -10.39
C LEU A 22 26.38 -2.98 -10.00
N PRO A 23 26.69 -3.41 -8.76
CA PRO A 23 26.43 -4.78 -8.37
C PRO A 23 24.91 -4.98 -8.42
N GLY A 24 24.47 -5.70 -9.44
CA GLY A 24 23.09 -6.13 -9.59
C GLY A 24 22.67 -6.85 -8.33
N LYS A 25 21.84 -6.19 -7.52
CA LYS A 25 21.03 -6.88 -6.52
C LYS A 25 19.98 -7.63 -7.31
N ALA A 26 20.34 -8.84 -7.75
CA ALA A 26 19.42 -9.79 -8.33
C ALA A 26 18.31 -10.02 -7.31
N ALA A 27 17.17 -9.36 -7.52
CA ALA A 27 15.92 -9.75 -6.89
C ALA A 27 15.71 -11.22 -7.25
N ALA A 28 15.66 -12.09 -6.23
CA ALA A 28 15.46 -13.52 -6.43
C ALA A 28 14.24 -13.75 -7.36
N PRO A 29 14.31 -14.71 -8.31
CA PRO A 29 13.25 -14.91 -9.29
C PRO A 29 11.99 -15.44 -8.58
N GLN A 30 11.02 -14.55 -8.40
CA GLN A 30 9.68 -14.81 -7.87
C GLN A 30 8.76 -15.38 -8.96
N GLY A 31 9.13 -16.52 -9.55
CA GLY A 31 8.34 -17.14 -10.63
C GLY A 31 6.95 -17.61 -10.20
N ASP A 32 6.74 -17.93 -8.91
CA ASP A 32 5.63 -18.82 -8.53
C ASP A 32 4.55 -18.21 -7.61
N ARG A 33 4.72 -16.98 -7.09
CA ARG A 33 3.73 -16.41 -6.15
C ARG A 33 2.57 -15.68 -6.84
N PHE A 34 2.83 -15.07 -7.99
CA PHE A 34 1.84 -14.35 -8.77
C PHE A 34 1.95 -14.73 -10.25
N PRO A 35 0.83 -14.84 -10.97
CA PRO A 35 0.88 -15.14 -12.40
C PRO A 35 1.69 -14.09 -13.16
N SER A 36 2.47 -14.54 -14.13
CA SER A 36 3.37 -13.73 -14.93
C SER A 36 2.60 -12.60 -15.65
N GLY A 37 3.11 -11.37 -15.59
CA GLY A 37 2.46 -10.18 -16.17
C GLY A 37 1.29 -9.61 -15.38
N SER A 38 0.99 -10.15 -14.19
CA SER A 38 0.02 -9.54 -13.28
C SER A 38 0.53 -8.21 -12.72
N VAL A 39 -0.40 -7.31 -12.36
CA VAL A 39 -0.06 -6.02 -11.71
C VAL A 39 0.74 -6.24 -10.42
N ALA A 40 0.45 -7.32 -9.68
CA ALA A 40 1.19 -7.67 -8.48
C ALA A 40 2.65 -8.06 -8.81
N ALA A 41 2.87 -8.90 -9.83
CA ALA A 41 4.22 -9.26 -10.27
C ALA A 41 5.01 -8.03 -10.72
N ASN A 42 4.40 -7.15 -11.52
CA ASN A 42 5.03 -5.91 -11.99
C ASN A 42 5.35 -4.96 -10.83
N LEU A 43 4.49 -4.88 -9.81
CA LEU A 43 4.72 -4.03 -8.64
C LEU A 43 5.97 -4.43 -7.85
N PHE A 44 6.23 -5.73 -7.70
CA PHE A 44 7.45 -6.21 -7.03
C PHE A 44 8.68 -6.21 -7.95
N ALA A 45 8.51 -6.31 -9.26
CA ALA A 45 9.61 -6.26 -10.23
C ALA A 45 10.11 -4.83 -10.49
N GLU A 46 9.19 -3.88 -10.70
CA GLU A 46 9.48 -2.49 -11.06
C GLU A 46 8.66 -1.50 -10.19
N PRO A 47 8.89 -1.48 -8.85
CA PRO A 47 8.11 -0.64 -7.94
C PRO A 47 8.21 0.86 -8.24
N PHE A 48 9.34 1.30 -8.81
CA PHE A 48 9.60 2.70 -9.17
C PHE A 48 8.70 3.23 -10.28
N ALA A 49 8.08 2.36 -11.09
CA ALA A 49 7.15 2.76 -12.15
C ALA A 49 5.74 3.10 -11.61
N PHE A 50 5.44 2.75 -10.36
CA PHE A 50 4.16 2.99 -9.73
C PHE A 50 4.15 4.27 -8.90
N ASP A 51 3.00 4.96 -8.90
CA ASP A 51 2.73 6.00 -7.91
C ASP A 51 2.56 5.39 -6.52
N PHE A 52 3.04 6.10 -5.49
CA PHE A 52 3.00 5.65 -4.09
C PHE A 52 1.59 5.26 -3.64
N PHE A 53 0.59 6.10 -3.93
CA PHE A 53 -0.78 5.86 -3.48
C PHE A 53 -1.41 4.65 -4.17
N GLN A 54 -1.14 4.47 -5.48
CA GLN A 54 -1.62 3.31 -6.21
C GLN A 54 -0.92 2.03 -5.77
N ALA A 55 0.39 2.05 -5.53
CA ALA A 55 1.15 0.91 -5.03
C ALA A 55 0.57 0.39 -3.70
N VAL A 56 0.31 1.30 -2.74
CA VAL A 56 -0.30 0.92 -1.46
C VAL A 56 -1.71 0.36 -1.66
N ARG A 57 -2.54 0.96 -2.52
CA ARG A 57 -3.89 0.45 -2.82
C ARG A 57 -3.86 -0.94 -3.45
N VAL A 58 -2.91 -1.22 -4.35
CA VAL A 58 -2.72 -2.55 -4.93
C VAL A 58 -2.32 -3.56 -3.84
N LEU A 59 -1.41 -3.20 -2.94
CA LEU A 59 -1.03 -4.05 -1.81
C LEU A 59 -2.21 -4.33 -0.87
N GLU A 60 -3.06 -3.34 -0.60
CA GLU A 60 -4.26 -3.54 0.23
C GLU A 60 -5.25 -4.52 -0.41
N ARG A 61 -5.34 -4.53 -1.74
CA ARG A 61 -6.15 -5.51 -2.49
C ARG A 61 -5.51 -6.89 -2.54
N LEU A 62 -4.18 -6.95 -2.57
CA LEU A 62 -3.43 -8.21 -2.60
C LEU A 62 -3.51 -8.97 -1.27
N TYR A 63 -3.63 -8.22 -0.16
CA TYR A 63 -3.71 -8.78 1.19
C TYR A 63 -4.98 -8.33 1.93
N PRO A 64 -6.18 -8.80 1.52
CA PRO A 64 -7.45 -8.34 2.08
C PRO A 64 -7.63 -8.68 3.57
N GLN A 65 -6.92 -9.70 4.07
CA GLN A 65 -6.92 -10.13 5.47
C GLN A 65 -6.17 -9.16 6.39
N ARG A 66 -5.28 -8.32 5.83
CA ARG A 66 -4.48 -7.37 6.60
C ARG A 66 -5.23 -6.06 6.79
N ARG A 67 -4.81 -5.31 7.82
CA ARG A 67 -5.41 -4.02 8.14
C ARG A 67 -4.84 -2.92 7.22
N PRO A 68 -5.67 -1.95 6.79
CA PRO A 68 -5.19 -0.82 6.00
C PRO A 68 -4.23 0.05 6.83
N VAL A 69 -3.31 0.73 6.13
CA VAL A 69 -2.24 1.50 6.77
C VAL A 69 -2.76 2.76 7.47
N GLY A 70 -2.08 3.20 8.53
CA GLY A 70 -2.33 4.51 9.15
C GLY A 70 -3.57 4.58 10.06
N ARG A 71 -4.26 3.46 10.27
CA ARG A 71 -5.37 3.33 11.22
C ARG A 71 -4.85 3.08 12.64
N ALA A 72 -5.75 2.86 13.60
CA ALA A 72 -5.44 2.55 14.99
C ALA A 72 -5.19 1.05 15.19
N ASN A 73 -4.40 0.43 14.30
CA ASN A 73 -4.05 -0.99 14.36
C ASN A 73 -2.56 -1.13 14.72
N PRO A 74 -2.14 -2.26 15.30
CA PRO A 74 -0.72 -2.54 15.49
C PRO A 74 0.02 -2.52 14.14
N PRO A 75 1.21 -1.88 14.03
CA PRO A 75 2.00 -1.84 12.79
C PRO A 75 2.28 -3.21 12.16
N ARG A 76 2.33 -4.26 13.00
CA ARG A 76 2.54 -5.65 12.55
C ARG A 76 1.37 -6.24 11.76
N THR A 77 0.18 -5.67 11.92
CA THR A 77 -1.06 -6.14 11.26
C THR A 77 -1.40 -5.34 10.01
N GLU A 78 -0.63 -4.27 9.73
CA GLU A 78 -0.81 -3.44 8.55
C GLU A 78 -0.44 -4.20 7.28
N VAL A 79 -0.86 -3.71 6.12
CA VAL A 79 -0.58 -4.36 4.83
C VAL A 79 0.90 -4.29 4.45
N VAL A 80 1.57 -3.18 4.77
CA VAL A 80 2.95 -2.88 4.33
C VAL A 80 3.70 -2.11 5.42
N ARG A 81 5.01 -2.35 5.54
CA ARG A 81 5.92 -1.56 6.37
C ARG A 81 6.64 -0.54 5.50
N PHE A 82 6.77 0.68 5.99
CA PHE A 82 7.44 1.76 5.26
C PHE A 82 8.79 2.10 5.90
N ARG A 83 9.72 2.54 5.06
CA ARG A 83 11.05 3.01 5.44
C ARG A 83 11.49 4.16 4.54
N ALA A 84 12.29 5.07 5.08
CA ALA A 84 12.86 6.15 4.29
C ALA A 84 14.12 5.67 3.54
N HIS A 85 14.31 6.18 2.32
CA HIS A 85 15.50 5.93 1.53
C HIS A 85 16.71 6.65 2.13
N LEU A 86 17.74 5.90 2.48
CA LEU A 86 18.98 6.47 3.02
C LEU A 86 19.92 6.84 1.86
N SER A 87 19.83 8.07 1.39
CA SER A 87 20.79 8.65 0.43
C SER A 87 20.81 10.17 0.52
N LEU A 88 21.83 10.77 -0.07
CA LEU A 88 21.94 12.21 -0.34
C LEU A 88 21.70 12.53 -1.82
N SER A 89 21.54 11.52 -2.66
CA SER A 89 21.24 11.67 -4.08
C SER A 89 19.77 12.03 -4.30
N PHE A 90 19.49 12.81 -5.34
CA PHE A 90 18.13 13.05 -5.80
C PHE A 90 17.50 11.73 -6.28
N PRO A 91 16.33 11.32 -5.75
CA PRO A 91 15.70 10.06 -6.13
C PRO A 91 14.96 10.20 -7.47
N PRO A 92 15.01 9.18 -8.34
CA PRO A 92 14.30 9.22 -9.63
C PRO A 92 12.78 9.02 -9.50
N SER A 93 12.33 8.40 -8.40
CA SER A 93 10.94 8.00 -8.17
C SER A 93 10.57 8.13 -6.68
N ALA A 94 9.26 8.19 -6.41
CA ALA A 94 8.74 8.25 -5.04
C ALA A 94 9.01 6.95 -4.26
N ILE A 95 8.85 5.80 -4.92
CA ILE A 95 9.18 4.47 -4.40
C ILE A 95 10.55 4.08 -4.94
N TYR A 96 11.48 3.79 -4.04
CA TYR A 96 12.83 3.35 -4.40
C TYR A 96 12.90 1.83 -4.56
N ASP A 97 12.34 1.10 -3.60
CA ASP A 97 12.39 -0.36 -3.58
C ASP A 97 11.16 -0.93 -2.84
N LEU A 98 10.76 -2.14 -3.19
CA LEU A 98 9.68 -2.88 -2.54
C LEU A 98 10.14 -4.33 -2.35
N GLU A 99 10.58 -4.64 -1.14
CA GLU A 99 11.03 -5.98 -0.80
C GLU A 99 9.82 -6.85 -0.43
N PRO A 100 9.69 -8.05 -1.03
CA PRO A 100 8.65 -9.00 -0.64
C PRO A 100 8.89 -9.46 0.80
N PRO A 101 7.84 -9.96 1.49
CA PRO A 101 8.02 -10.51 2.82
C PRO A 101 8.90 -11.77 2.77
N ALA A 102 9.93 -11.80 3.62
CA ALA A 102 10.86 -12.95 3.72
C ALA A 102 10.14 -14.22 4.18
N ASP A 103 9.17 -14.07 5.09
CA ASP A 103 8.34 -15.15 5.60
C ASP A 103 6.92 -15.08 5.03
N PRO A 104 6.16 -16.19 4.99
CA PRO A 104 4.75 -16.19 4.57
C PRO A 104 3.88 -15.20 5.35
N GLU A 105 4.17 -15.04 6.65
CA GLU A 105 3.50 -14.09 7.55
C GLU A 105 4.16 -12.71 7.58
N GLY A 106 5.32 -12.55 6.93
CA GLY A 106 6.10 -11.32 6.93
C GLY A 106 5.37 -10.15 6.25
N LEU A 107 5.86 -8.94 6.48
CA LEU A 107 5.33 -7.71 5.87
C LEU A 107 6.20 -7.30 4.68
N PRO A 108 5.61 -6.97 3.51
CA PRO A 108 6.35 -6.28 2.47
C PRO A 108 6.98 -5.00 3.04
N LEU A 109 8.23 -4.72 2.66
CA LEU A 109 8.96 -3.53 3.09
C LEU A 109 9.10 -2.57 1.90
N MET A 110 8.39 -1.45 1.96
CA MET A 110 8.45 -0.40 0.95
C MET A 110 9.41 0.70 1.39
N THR A 111 10.42 0.96 0.57
CA THR A 111 11.37 2.07 0.74
C THR A 111 10.91 3.25 -0.11
N VAL A 112 10.60 4.37 0.54
CA VAL A 112 10.14 5.61 -0.09
C VAL A 112 11.18 6.71 0.04
N ALA A 113 11.30 7.52 -1.00
CA ALA A 113 12.34 8.55 -1.10
C ALA A 113 11.79 9.99 -1.01
N PHE A 114 10.48 10.19 -1.07
CA PHE A 114 9.88 11.53 -1.06
C PHE A 114 9.68 12.12 0.35
N MET A 115 9.74 11.31 1.41
CA MET A 115 9.50 11.76 2.79
C MET A 115 10.25 10.89 3.80
N GLY A 116 10.82 11.53 4.84
CA GLY A 116 11.44 10.85 5.97
C GLY A 116 12.08 11.82 6.97
N LEU A 117 12.51 11.30 8.11
CA LEU A 117 13.38 12.02 9.04
C LEU A 117 14.81 12.12 8.51
N TYR A 118 15.24 11.14 7.72
CA TYR A 118 16.53 11.09 7.06
C TYR A 118 16.35 10.81 5.57
N GLY A 119 17.42 11.01 4.79
CA GLY A 119 17.39 10.83 3.34
C GLY A 119 17.41 12.17 2.58
N PRO A 120 17.10 12.17 1.28
CA PRO A 120 17.24 13.36 0.43
C PRO A 120 16.20 14.44 0.78
N SER A 121 14.98 14.03 1.17
CA SER A 121 13.91 14.90 1.65
C SER A 121 13.72 14.82 3.17
N GLY A 122 14.83 14.64 3.91
CA GLY A 122 14.84 14.51 5.36
C GLY A 122 14.52 15.82 6.09
N ILE A 123 13.69 15.76 7.13
CA ILE A 123 13.45 16.91 8.06
C ILE A 123 14.65 17.07 9.03
N LEU A 124 15.31 15.96 9.33
CA LEU A 124 16.70 15.82 9.73
C LEU A 124 17.70 16.91 9.30
N PRO A 125 18.43 17.62 10.18
CA PRO A 125 19.66 18.24 9.73
C PRO A 125 20.57 17.23 9.02
N GLN A 126 21.19 17.63 7.91
CA GLN A 126 21.90 16.74 6.98
C GLN A 126 22.97 15.85 7.64
N HIS A 127 23.65 16.35 8.68
CA HIS A 127 24.66 15.59 9.41
C HIS A 127 24.15 14.27 10.00
N TYR A 128 22.86 14.15 10.32
CA TYR A 128 22.26 12.88 10.77
C TYR A 128 22.21 11.86 9.62
N THR A 129 21.81 12.28 8.43
CA THR A 129 21.79 11.43 7.23
C THR A 129 23.21 11.00 6.87
N GLU A 130 24.19 11.92 6.91
CA GLU A 130 25.60 11.60 6.69
C GLU A 130 26.15 10.61 7.72
N ARG A 131 25.81 10.79 9.00
CA ARG A 131 26.18 9.85 10.06
C ARG A 131 25.58 8.47 9.81
N LEU A 132 24.31 8.39 9.43
CA LEU A 132 23.66 7.13 9.08
C LEU A 132 24.30 6.48 7.85
N LEU A 133 24.73 7.28 6.87
CA LEU A 133 25.37 6.82 5.64
C LEU A 133 26.79 6.29 5.91
N TYR A 134 27.59 7.02 6.68
CA TYR A 134 28.87 6.55 7.22
C TYR A 134 28.68 5.27 8.03
N GLN A 135 27.60 5.25 8.83
CA GLN A 135 27.13 4.09 9.58
C GLN A 135 26.55 2.97 8.71
N HIS A 136 26.38 3.16 7.42
CA HIS A 136 25.98 2.11 6.51
C HIS A 136 27.18 1.50 5.80
N PHE A 137 28.16 2.33 5.41
CA PHE A 137 29.30 1.89 4.58
C PHE A 137 30.49 1.29 5.34
N LYS A 138 30.85 1.77 6.53
CA LYS A 138 32.14 1.39 7.16
C LYS A 138 32.19 0.11 8.03
N ASP A 139 31.11 -0.26 8.70
CA ASP A 139 31.07 -1.33 9.72
C ASP A 139 29.96 -2.32 9.36
N SER A 140 30.13 -3.02 8.24
CA SER A 140 29.22 -4.08 7.78
C SER A 140 29.17 -5.29 8.73
N ALA A 141 30.07 -5.36 9.72
CA ALA A 141 30.26 -6.51 10.60
C ALA A 141 29.43 -6.48 11.91
N ASN A 142 28.85 -5.34 12.33
CA ASN A 142 28.20 -5.22 13.63
C ASN A 142 26.66 -5.00 13.53
N PRO A 143 25.80 -5.92 14.03
CA PRO A 143 24.34 -5.83 13.93
C PRO A 143 23.72 -4.63 14.65
N GLU A 144 24.33 -4.14 15.73
CA GLU A 144 23.77 -3.05 16.56
C GLU A 144 23.71 -1.70 15.82
N ARG A 145 24.42 -1.57 14.70
CA ARG A 145 24.53 -0.33 13.92
C ARG A 145 23.22 0.09 13.26
N TYR A 146 22.34 -0.87 12.98
CA TYR A 146 21.01 -0.60 12.43
C TYR A 146 20.03 -0.06 13.46
N ALA A 147 20.37 -0.04 14.75
CA ALA A 147 19.45 0.37 15.82
C ALA A 147 18.94 1.81 15.62
N LEU A 148 19.82 2.77 15.34
CA LEU A 148 19.42 4.17 15.15
C LEU A 148 18.53 4.34 13.90
N ARG A 149 18.88 3.67 12.80
CA ARG A 149 18.08 3.68 11.57
C ARG A 149 16.72 3.04 11.79
N ALA A 150 16.68 1.87 12.42
CA ALA A 150 15.46 1.14 12.75
C ALA A 150 14.56 1.94 13.71
N TRP A 151 15.16 2.69 14.64
CA TRP A 151 14.44 3.60 15.52
C TRP A 151 13.78 4.75 14.74
N PHE A 152 14.53 5.43 13.85
CA PHE A 152 13.93 6.44 12.97
C PHE A 152 12.85 5.85 12.07
N ASP A 153 13.01 4.60 11.62
CA ASP A 153 12.04 3.92 10.78
C ASP A 153 10.69 3.68 11.47
N LEU A 154 10.64 3.62 12.81
CA LEU A 154 9.37 3.59 13.55
C LEU A 154 8.56 4.87 13.30
N PHE A 155 9.22 6.02 13.36
CA PHE A 155 8.58 7.32 13.12
C PHE A 155 8.27 7.51 11.64
N ASN A 156 9.23 7.19 10.76
CA ASN A 156 9.02 7.27 9.32
C ASN A 156 7.80 6.45 8.91
N HIS A 157 7.71 5.19 9.37
CA HIS A 157 6.58 4.32 9.07
C HIS A 157 5.26 4.96 9.45
N ARG A 158 5.16 5.50 10.68
CA ARG A 158 3.92 6.12 11.14
C ARG A 158 3.58 7.40 10.37
N MET A 159 4.56 8.25 10.08
CA MET A 159 4.34 9.48 9.30
C MET A 159 3.85 9.17 7.88
N ILE A 160 4.48 8.21 7.20
CA ILE A 160 4.12 7.79 5.83
C ILE A 160 2.72 7.15 5.83
N ALA A 161 2.42 6.31 6.80
CA ALA A 161 1.10 5.70 6.94
C ALA A 161 -0.01 6.76 7.18
N LEU A 162 0.27 7.78 8.01
CA LEU A 162 -0.65 8.89 8.23
C LEU A 162 -0.80 9.79 7.00
N HIS A 163 0.26 9.98 6.23
CA HIS A 163 0.22 10.70 4.96
C HIS A 163 -0.72 10.00 3.97
N PHE A 164 -0.61 8.67 3.82
CA PHE A 164 -1.54 7.88 3.02
C PHE A 164 -2.99 8.02 3.52
N ARG A 165 -3.22 7.92 4.83
CA ARG A 165 -4.56 8.09 5.42
C ARG A 165 -5.13 9.49 5.21
N ALA A 166 -4.31 10.53 5.27
CA ALA A 166 -4.75 11.90 5.00
C ALA A 166 -5.17 12.06 3.54
N TRP A 167 -4.42 11.46 2.61
CA TRP A 167 -4.78 11.41 1.19
C TRP A 167 -6.06 10.61 0.92
N GLU A 168 -6.26 9.49 1.64
CA GLU A 168 -7.46 8.64 1.53
C GLU A 168 -8.72 9.37 2.02
N LYS A 169 -8.62 10.15 3.11
CA LYS A 169 -9.76 10.82 3.78
C LYS A 169 -10.62 11.66 2.82
N TYR A 170 -10.02 12.29 1.82
CA TYR A 170 -10.73 13.19 0.90
C TYR A 170 -11.21 12.50 -0.39
N ARG A 171 -10.99 11.18 -0.54
CA ARG A 171 -11.38 10.42 -1.73
C ARG A 171 -12.32 9.30 -1.35
N PHE A 172 -13.63 9.54 -1.42
CA PHE A 172 -14.65 8.57 -1.02
C PHE A 172 -14.64 7.27 -1.85
N SER A 173 -14.19 7.32 -3.11
CA SER A 173 -14.17 6.14 -3.99
C SER A 173 -13.29 5.02 -3.45
N ILE A 174 -12.20 5.36 -2.76
CA ILE A 174 -11.24 4.38 -2.21
C ILE A 174 -11.84 3.55 -1.07
N PRO A 175 -12.35 4.14 0.03
CA PRO A 175 -12.99 3.39 1.10
C PRO A 175 -14.30 2.73 0.64
N PHE A 176 -15.05 3.34 -0.28
CA PHE A 176 -16.26 2.74 -0.86
C PHE A 176 -15.94 1.42 -1.57
N GLU A 177 -14.93 1.42 -2.45
CA GLU A 177 -14.47 0.19 -3.08
C GLU A 177 -14.07 -0.84 -2.02
N ARG A 178 -13.22 -0.45 -1.05
CA ARG A 178 -12.76 -1.38 0.01
C ARG A 178 -13.92 -2.03 0.77
N GLY A 179 -14.95 -1.26 1.09
CA GLY A 179 -16.17 -1.74 1.76
C GLY A 179 -16.94 -2.75 0.90
N ALA A 180 -17.05 -2.50 -0.40
CA ALA A 180 -17.71 -3.42 -1.35
C ALA A 180 -16.99 -4.77 -1.45
N TRP A 181 -15.65 -4.79 -1.41
CA TRP A 181 -14.87 -6.05 -1.49
C TRP A 181 -14.83 -6.84 -0.18
N GLN A 182 -14.93 -6.16 0.97
CA GLN A 182 -14.73 -6.78 2.29
C GLN A 182 -16.05 -7.11 3.01
N GLU A 183 -17.21 -6.91 2.38
CA GLU A 183 -18.55 -7.05 3.00
C GLU A 183 -18.63 -6.36 4.38
N ARG A 184 -17.86 -5.29 4.56
CA ARG A 184 -17.76 -4.55 5.82
C ARG A 184 -18.86 -3.50 5.89
N GLU A 185 -19.07 -3.00 7.11
CA GLU A 185 -19.92 -1.83 7.33
C GLU A 185 -19.57 -0.70 6.33
N PRO A 186 -20.60 0.00 5.82
CA PRO A 186 -20.41 1.06 4.83
C PRO A 186 -19.47 2.13 5.38
N ASP A 187 -18.68 2.74 4.48
CA ASP A 187 -17.78 3.81 4.86
C ASP A 187 -18.54 5.00 5.47
N ALA A 188 -17.84 5.87 6.20
CA ALA A 188 -18.47 6.99 6.89
C ALA A 188 -19.28 7.89 5.94
N PHE A 189 -18.82 8.06 4.70
CA PHE A 189 -19.53 8.85 3.71
C PHE A 189 -20.82 8.16 3.23
N THR A 190 -20.75 6.87 2.85
CA THR A 190 -21.95 6.09 2.49
C THR A 190 -22.92 5.98 3.65
N HIS A 191 -22.42 5.87 4.89
CA HIS A 191 -23.24 5.91 6.08
C HIS A 191 -24.02 7.22 6.20
N CYS A 192 -23.37 8.37 5.97
CA CYS A 192 -24.06 9.67 5.94
C CYS A 192 -25.14 9.73 4.85
N LEU A 193 -24.86 9.20 3.66
CA LEU A 193 -25.86 9.12 2.59
C LEU A 193 -27.05 8.24 2.98
N TYR A 194 -26.82 7.10 3.61
CA TYR A 194 -27.89 6.27 4.14
C TYR A 194 -28.71 7.00 5.21
N SER A 195 -28.07 7.76 6.09
CA SER A 195 -28.78 8.59 7.07
C SER A 195 -29.68 9.64 6.42
N PHE A 196 -29.28 10.24 5.30
CA PHE A 196 -30.16 11.16 4.55
C PHE A 196 -31.42 10.49 4.00
N LEU A 197 -31.34 9.19 3.67
CA LEU A 197 -32.50 8.41 3.22
C LEU A 197 -33.33 7.82 4.37
N GLY A 198 -32.91 8.03 5.62
CA GLY A 198 -33.52 7.38 6.79
C GLY A 198 -33.14 5.90 6.96
N LEU A 199 -32.10 5.43 6.26
CA LEU A 199 -31.52 4.08 6.36
C LEU A 199 -30.22 4.06 7.17
N GLY A 200 -30.03 5.07 8.03
CA GLY A 200 -28.79 5.25 8.79
C GLY A 200 -28.51 4.10 9.74
N GLU A 201 -29.54 3.48 10.31
CA GLU A 201 -29.39 2.38 11.26
C GLU A 201 -29.23 1.02 10.53
N PRO A 202 -28.28 0.15 10.93
CA PRO A 202 -28.02 -1.12 10.23
C PRO A 202 -29.20 -2.08 10.11
N SER A 203 -30.10 -2.13 11.10
CA SER A 203 -31.32 -2.95 11.09
C SER A 203 -32.39 -2.44 10.12
N LEU A 204 -32.31 -1.19 9.65
CA LEU A 204 -33.16 -0.64 8.59
C LEU A 204 -32.68 -1.00 7.18
N ARG A 205 -31.43 -1.46 7.05
CA ARG A 205 -30.82 -1.86 5.79
C ARG A 205 -31.27 -3.25 5.36
N ASN A 206 -31.26 -3.53 4.06
CA ASN A 206 -31.59 -4.79 3.41
C ASN A 206 -33.02 -5.29 3.67
N ARG A 207 -33.95 -4.36 3.96
CA ARG A 207 -35.36 -4.69 4.24
C ARG A 207 -36.23 -4.76 2.99
N LEU A 208 -35.78 -4.22 1.86
CA LEU A 208 -36.50 -4.28 0.58
C LEU A 208 -36.30 -5.64 -0.09
N ARG A 209 -36.81 -6.68 0.56
CA ARG A 209 -36.91 -8.04 0.04
C ARG A 209 -38.37 -8.44 -0.05
N VAL A 210 -38.75 -9.01 -1.18
CA VAL A 210 -40.05 -9.64 -1.38
C VAL A 210 -39.80 -11.12 -1.37
N GLY A 211 -40.34 -11.81 -0.38
CA GLY A 211 -40.26 -13.26 -0.25
C GLY A 211 -41.64 -13.89 -0.21
N VAL A 212 -41.73 -15.13 -0.67
CA VAL A 212 -42.91 -15.99 -0.50
C VAL A 212 -42.51 -17.13 0.43
N TRP A 213 -43.41 -17.47 1.34
CA TRP A 213 -43.24 -18.64 2.19
C TRP A 213 -43.58 -19.89 1.37
N GLU A 214 -42.60 -20.77 1.21
CA GLU A 214 -42.73 -22.04 0.51
C GLU A 214 -42.38 -23.16 1.50
N GLU A 215 -43.26 -24.15 1.65
CA GLU A 215 -42.94 -25.35 2.43
C GLU A 215 -42.08 -26.27 1.57
N VAL A 216 -40.81 -26.38 1.93
CA VAL A 216 -39.88 -27.34 1.33
C VAL A 216 -39.54 -28.36 2.41
N ASP A 217 -39.85 -29.63 2.15
CA ASP A 217 -39.64 -30.75 3.09
C ASP A 217 -40.34 -30.58 4.46
N GLY A 218 -41.50 -29.92 4.49
CA GLY A 218 -42.31 -29.73 5.70
C GLY A 218 -41.83 -28.61 6.64
N GLU A 219 -40.79 -27.87 6.25
CA GLU A 219 -40.31 -26.69 6.96
C GLU A 219 -40.68 -25.42 6.16
N PRO A 220 -41.31 -24.40 6.77
CA PRO A 220 -41.61 -23.15 6.09
C PRO A 220 -40.32 -22.37 5.83
N GLN A 221 -39.91 -22.25 4.57
CA GLN A 221 -38.75 -21.47 4.15
C GLN A 221 -39.19 -20.19 3.40
N GLU A 222 -38.62 -19.03 3.78
CA GLU A 222 -38.84 -17.77 3.08
C GLU A 222 -38.01 -17.74 1.79
N ARG A 223 -38.63 -18.02 0.65
CA ARG A 223 -37.98 -17.90 -0.66
C ARG A 223 -38.05 -16.45 -1.13
N THR A 224 -36.89 -15.78 -1.19
CA THR A 224 -36.81 -14.40 -1.70
C THR A 224 -37.02 -14.38 -3.23
N LEU A 225 -38.09 -13.75 -3.69
CA LEU A 225 -38.42 -13.57 -5.12
C LEU A 225 -37.68 -12.38 -5.73
N ALA A 226 -37.57 -11.27 -5.00
CA ALA A 226 -36.90 -10.07 -5.45
C ALA A 226 -36.23 -9.35 -4.28
N ARG A 227 -35.04 -8.81 -4.50
CA ARG A 227 -34.32 -7.99 -3.53
C ARG A 227 -33.81 -6.75 -4.23
N ILE A 228 -34.14 -5.58 -3.69
CA ILE A 228 -33.56 -4.32 -4.14
C ILE A 228 -32.32 -4.08 -3.28
N PRO A 229 -31.11 -4.01 -3.86
CA PRO A 229 -29.92 -3.67 -3.10
C PRO A 229 -30.02 -2.23 -2.61
N ASP A 230 -29.76 -1.99 -1.32
CA ASP A 230 -29.84 -0.66 -0.71
C ASP A 230 -28.96 0.38 -1.43
N LEU A 231 -27.88 -0.07 -2.06
CA LEU A 231 -26.98 0.76 -2.85
C LEU A 231 -27.68 1.38 -4.08
N ALA A 232 -28.68 0.72 -4.65
CA ALA A 232 -29.51 1.30 -5.71
C ALA A 232 -30.35 2.48 -5.18
N LEU A 233 -30.74 2.46 -3.91
CA LEU A 233 -31.45 3.59 -3.28
C LEU A 233 -30.54 4.81 -3.13
N LEU A 234 -29.23 4.59 -2.90
CA LEU A 234 -28.25 5.67 -2.85
C LEU A 234 -28.11 6.41 -4.18
N TYR A 235 -28.16 5.68 -5.30
CA TYR A 235 -28.12 6.27 -6.65
C TYR A 235 -29.23 7.31 -6.84
N TYR A 236 -30.45 6.96 -6.39
CA TYR A 236 -31.60 7.86 -6.41
C TYR A 236 -31.75 8.70 -5.13
N GLY A 237 -30.70 8.76 -4.30
CA GLY A 237 -30.80 9.34 -2.96
C GLY A 237 -31.18 10.83 -2.96
N GLY A 238 -30.71 11.57 -3.97
CA GLY A 238 -31.12 12.96 -4.19
C GLY A 238 -32.64 13.08 -4.35
N TYR A 239 -33.23 12.29 -5.23
CA TYR A 239 -34.68 12.27 -5.47
C TYR A 239 -35.48 11.80 -4.25
N LEU A 240 -34.99 10.78 -3.54
CA LEU A 240 -35.66 10.21 -2.36
C LEU A 240 -35.59 11.10 -1.12
N SER A 241 -34.62 12.03 -1.06
CA SER A 241 -34.45 12.94 0.07
C SER A 241 -35.52 14.04 0.15
N HIS A 242 -36.17 14.35 -0.96
CA HIS A 242 -37.16 15.42 -1.02
C HIS A 242 -38.43 15.09 -0.21
N ARG A 243 -38.89 16.06 0.58
CA ARG A 243 -40.21 16.06 1.23
C ARG A 243 -40.94 17.36 0.89
N PRO A 244 -42.09 17.32 0.17
CA PRO A 244 -42.81 16.14 -0.35
C PRO A 244 -42.13 15.48 -1.55
N ARG A 245 -42.48 14.21 -1.83
CA ARG A 245 -41.97 13.46 -2.99
C ARG A 245 -42.72 13.92 -4.26
N CYS A 246 -41.99 14.19 -5.34
CA CYS A 246 -42.57 14.65 -6.60
C CYS A 246 -42.77 13.50 -7.62
N ALA A 247 -43.77 13.63 -8.49
CA ALA A 247 -44.05 12.65 -9.53
C ALA A 247 -42.92 12.54 -10.57
N VAL A 248 -42.26 13.66 -10.87
CA VAL A 248 -41.11 13.71 -11.80
C VAL A 248 -39.94 12.87 -11.30
N ALA A 249 -39.71 12.85 -9.98
CA ALA A 249 -38.68 12.01 -9.38
C ALA A 249 -38.99 10.51 -9.53
N LEU A 250 -40.28 10.13 -9.45
CA LEU A 250 -40.69 8.73 -9.65
C LEU A 250 -40.59 8.32 -11.11
N GLU A 251 -40.92 9.21 -12.04
CA GLU A 251 -40.71 8.99 -13.47
C GLU A 251 -39.22 8.76 -13.78
N ALA A 252 -38.34 9.59 -13.22
CA ALA A 252 -36.88 9.45 -13.38
C ALA A 252 -36.31 8.16 -12.77
N MET A 253 -37.02 7.49 -11.86
CA MET A 253 -36.60 6.19 -11.30
C MET A 253 -37.00 5.00 -12.19
N LEU A 254 -37.96 5.19 -13.10
CA LEU A 254 -38.50 4.14 -13.96
C LEU A 254 -37.83 4.08 -15.35
N GLN A 255 -37.10 5.14 -15.73
CA GLN A 255 -36.31 5.24 -16.96
C GLN A 255 -34.95 4.56 -16.79
#